data_AF-A0A2J6XHK3-F1
#
_entry.id   AF-A0A2J6XHK3-F1
#
_cell.length_a   1.000
_cell.length_b   1.000
_cell.length_c   1.000
_cell.angle_alpha   90.00
_cell.angle_beta   90.00
_cell.angle_gamma   90.00
#
_symmetry.space_group_name_H-M   'P 1'
#
loop_
_entity.id
_entity.type
_entity.pdbx_description
1 polymer ?
#
loop_
_entity_poly.entity_id
_entity_poly.type
_entity_poly.pdbx_seq_one_letter_code
_entity_poly.pdbx_strand_id
1 'polypeptide(L)' 'MSELEKLNPKEKMVLKAIASGSKTWISVRNYINEKYGIVIPKSTLSRLIDKLEKLSILYEYEFQDNVYMEAVKRMRVNI' A
#
# COMPACT_ATOMS: atom_id res chain seq x y z
N MET A 1 -2.02 17.37 9.28
CA MET A 1 -1.40 16.05 9.54
C MET A 1 -2.01 15.07 8.55
N SER A 2 -1.22 14.56 7.61
CA SER A 2 -1.79 13.71 6.54
C SER A 2 -2.10 12.32 7.10
N GLU A 3 -3.24 11.74 6.75
CA GLU A 3 -3.65 10.40 7.24
C GLU A 3 -2.60 9.31 6.96
N LEU A 4 -1.80 9.50 5.91
CA LEU A 4 -0.71 8.62 5.51
C LEU A 4 0.47 8.58 6.50
N GLU A 5 0.68 9.63 7.29
CA GLU A 5 1.77 9.66 8.28
C GLU A 5 1.56 8.61 9.38
N LYS A 6 0.29 8.38 9.75
CA LYS A 6 -0.14 7.44 10.80
C LYS A 6 -0.05 5.97 10.36
N LEU A 7 0.18 5.71 9.07
CA LEU A 7 0.29 4.36 8.55
C LEU A 7 1.59 3.68 8.99
N ASN A 8 1.49 2.39 9.31
CA ASN A 8 2.65 1.57 9.64
C ASN A 8 3.47 1.24 8.37
N PRO A 9 4.72 0.76 8.51
CA PRO A 9 5.58 0.48 7.36
C PRO A 9 4.96 -0.47 6.33
N LYS A 10 4.23 -1.51 6.77
CA LYS A 10 3.61 -2.49 5.85
C LYS A 10 2.47 -1.89 5.05
N GLU A 11 1.63 -1.06 5.67
CA GLU A 11 0.58 -0.28 4.99
C GLU A 11 1.18 0.64 3.94
N LYS A 12 2.27 1.34 4.30
CA LYS A 12 3.01 2.21 3.37
C LYS A 12 3.61 1.44 2.19
N MET A 13 4.12 0.23 2.41
CA MET A 13 4.63 -0.66 1.34
C MET A 13 3.51 -1.08 0.38
N VAL A 14 2.33 -1.44 0.89
CA VAL A 14 1.16 -1.78 0.07
C VAL A 14 0.75 -0.61 -0.82
N LEU A 15 0.64 0.59 -0.24
CA LEU A 15 0.32 1.79 -1.02
C LEU A 15 1.37 2.10 -2.08
N LYS A 16 2.67 1.93 -1.77
CA LYS A 16 3.75 2.10 -2.75
C LYS A 16 3.67 1.11 -3.90
N ALA A 17 3.31 -0.15 -3.62
CA ALA A 17 3.11 -1.17 -4.64
C ALA A 17 1.98 -0.77 -5.61
N ILE A 18 0.84 -0.34 -5.06
CA ILE A 18 -0.32 0.10 -5.83
C ILE A 18 0.01 1.36 -6.65
N ALA A 19 0.67 2.35 -6.04
CA ALA A 19 1.11 3.57 -6.74
C ALA A 19 2.13 3.30 -7.86
N SER A 20 2.78 2.13 -7.85
CA SER A 20 3.68 1.66 -8.89
C SER A 20 2.99 0.81 -9.97
N GLY A 21 1.66 0.68 -9.91
CA GLY A 21 0.86 -0.03 -10.90
C GLY A 21 0.44 -1.45 -10.51
N SER A 22 0.66 -1.88 -9.26
CA SER A 22 0.19 -3.19 -8.80
C SER A 22 -1.33 -3.21 -8.62
N LYS A 23 -2.04 -3.99 -9.45
CA LYS A 23 -3.52 -4.05 -9.46
C LYS A 23 -4.13 -5.33 -8.90
N THR A 24 -3.30 -6.26 -8.42
CA THR A 24 -3.75 -7.55 -7.90
C THR A 24 -3.00 -7.91 -6.63
N TRP A 25 -3.60 -8.77 -5.82
CA TRP A 25 -2.97 -9.33 -4.61
C TRP A 25 -1.55 -9.88 -4.88
N ILE A 26 -1.39 -10.65 -5.96
CA ILE A 26 -0.11 -11.27 -6.33
C ILE A 26 0.91 -10.20 -6.72
N SER A 27 0.51 -9.22 -7.55
CA SER A 27 1.41 -8.13 -7.98
C SER A 27 1.90 -7.28 -6.79
N VAL A 28 1.01 -6.97 -5.84
CA VAL A 28 1.38 -6.23 -4.62
C VAL A 28 2.37 -7.02 -3.78
N ARG A 29 2.12 -8.33 -3.58
CA ARG A 29 3.04 -9.19 -2.83
C ARG A 29 4.41 -9.29 -3.49
N ASN A 30 4.44 -9.49 -4.81
CA ASN A 30 5.69 -9.61 -5.56
C ASN A 30 6.49 -8.30 -5.48
N TYR A 31 5.84 -7.16 -5.71
CA TYR A 31 6.47 -5.85 -5.57
C TYR A 31 7.11 -5.67 -4.19
N ILE A 32 6.38 -6.02 -3.12
CA ILE A 32 6.89 -5.84 -1.76
C ILE A 32 8.09 -6.75 -1.50
N ASN A 33 8.03 -7.99 -1.98
CA ASN A 33 9.13 -8.95 -1.83
C ASN A 33 10.37 -8.49 -2.62
N GLU A 34 10.19 -8.11 -3.88
CA GLU A 34 11.29 -7.67 -4.77
C GLU A 34 11.94 -6.37 -4.30
N LYS A 35 11.12 -5.41 -3.84
CA LYS A 35 11.62 -4.07 -3.49
C LYS A 35 12.12 -3.94 -2.06
N TYR A 36 11.52 -4.67 -1.12
CA TYR A 36 11.81 -4.52 0.31
C TYR A 36 12.40 -5.81 0.94
N GLY A 37 12.46 -6.93 0.20
CA GLY A 37 12.96 -8.21 0.73
C GLY A 37 12.03 -8.83 1.78
N ILE A 38 10.77 -8.39 1.85
CA ILE A 38 9.81 -8.81 2.88
C ILE A 38 8.76 -9.72 2.27
N VAL A 39 8.63 -10.93 2.82
CA VAL A 39 7.56 -11.86 2.46
C VAL A 39 6.34 -11.59 3.34
N ILE A 40 5.26 -11.09 2.73
CA ILE A 40 3.97 -10.92 3.42
C ILE A 40 3.08 -12.16 3.22
N PRO A 41 2.54 -12.77 4.31
CA PRO A 41 1.56 -13.83 4.22
C PRO A 41 0.23 -13.38 3.61
N LYS A 42 -0.53 -14.31 3.00
CA LYS A 42 -1.83 -14.03 2.36
C LYS A 42 -2.81 -13.30 3.25
N SER A 43 -3.09 -13.85 4.42
CA SER A 43 -4.02 -13.27 5.39
C SER A 43 -3.60 -11.87 5.85
N THR A 44 -2.30 -11.64 6.03
CA THR A 44 -1.76 -10.33 6.41
C THR A 44 -1.97 -9.30 5.31
N LEU A 45 -1.65 -9.63 4.05
CA LEU A 45 -1.81 -8.69 2.95
C LEU A 45 -3.29 -8.35 2.71
N SER A 46 -4.20 -9.34 2.78
CA SER A 46 -5.65 -9.09 2.69
C SER A 46 -6.12 -8.13 3.79
N ARG A 47 -5.75 -8.38 5.06
CA ARG A 47 -6.12 -7.48 6.17
C ARG A 47 -5.60 -6.05 6.00
N LEU A 48 -4.41 -5.89 5.42
CA LEU A 48 -3.83 -4.56 5.15
C LEU A 48 -4.64 -3.82 4.08
N ILE A 49 -5.01 -4.52 3.00
CA ILE A 49 -5.85 -3.97 1.92
C ILE A 49 -7.22 -3.59 2.49
N ASP A 50 -7.92 -4.51 3.16
CA ASP A 50 -9.24 -4.26 3.76
C ASP A 50 -9.22 -3.05 4.71
N LYS A 51 -8.14 -2.88 5.47
CA LYS A 51 -7.98 -1.73 6.36
C LYS A 51 -7.84 -0.42 5.58
N LEU A 52 -7.03 -0.42 4.52
CA LEU A 52 -6.84 0.77 3.68
C LEU A 52 -8.13 1.14 2.91
N GLU A 53 -8.94 0.16 2.56
CA GLU A 53 -10.28 0.37 1.99
C GLU A 53 -11.24 0.99 3.00
N LYS A 54 -11.25 0.50 4.24
CA LYS A 54 -12.04 1.09 5.33
C LYS A 54 -11.65 2.54 5.65
N LEU A 55 -10.41 2.92 5.36
CA LEU A 55 -9.91 4.29 5.48
C LEU A 55 -10.24 5.14 4.24
N SER A 56 -10.93 4.59 3.23
CA SER A 56 -11.26 5.27 1.97
C SER A 56 -10.03 5.77 1.20
N ILE A 57 -8.86 5.15 1.41
CA ILE A 57 -7.61 5.51 0.70
C ILE A 57 -7.57 4.82 -0.67
N LEU A 58 -8.01 3.56 -0.70
CA LEU A 58 -8.06 2.74 -1.89
C LEU A 58 -9.36 1.94 -1.95
N TYR A 59 -9.69 1.41 -3.13
CA TYR A 59 -10.74 0.42 -3.34
C TYR A 59 -10.35 -0.40 -4.56
N GLU A 60 -10.43 -1.73 -4.48
CA GLU A 60 -10.08 -2.63 -5.59
C GLU A 60 -8.69 -2.33 -6.20
N TYR A 61 -7.70 -2.06 -5.34
CA TYR A 61 -6.32 -1.71 -5.73
C TYR A 61 -6.18 -0.40 -6.51
N GLU A 62 -7.14 0.51 -6.45
CA GLU A 62 -7.02 1.85 -7.03
C GLU A 62 -7.22 2.93 -5.96
N PHE A 63 -6.46 4.03 -6.08
CA PHE A 63 -6.61 5.15 -5.16
C PHE A 63 -7.94 5.85 -5.38
N GLN A 64 -8.66 6.12 -4.30
CA GLN A 64 -9.93 6.85 -4.35
C GLN A 64 -9.74 8.33 -4.74
N ASP A 65 -8.57 8.89 -4.42
CA ASP A 65 -8.20 10.25 -4.79
C ASP A 65 -6.74 10.31 -5.26
N ASN A 66 -6.49 11.09 -6.32
CA ASN A 66 -5.16 11.35 -6.86
C ASN A 66 -4.22 11.99 -5.81
N VAL A 67 -4.76 12.74 -4.85
CA VAL A 67 -3.98 13.31 -3.73
C VAL A 67 -3.27 12.22 -2.93
N TYR A 68 -3.91 11.08 -2.67
CA TYR A 68 -3.27 9.96 -1.99
C TYR A 68 -2.15 9.35 -2.84
N MET A 69 -2.37 9.18 -4.14
CA MET A 69 -1.33 8.66 -5.04
C MET A 69 -0.08 9.57 -5.04
N GLU A 70 -0.27 10.88 -5.21
CA GLU A 70 0.82 11.85 -5.23
C GLU A 70 1.56 11.93 -3.89
N ALA A 71 0.81 11.88 -2.78
CA ALA A 71 1.40 11.84 -1.46
C ALA A 71 2.21 10.54 -1.23
N VAL A 72 1.69 9.39 -1.66
CA VAL A 72 2.38 8.11 -1.58
C VAL A 72 3.64 8.10 -2.43
N LYS A 73 3.65 8.72 -3.62
CA LYS A 73 4.87 8.84 -4.46
C LYS A 73 6.00 9.54 -3.71
N ARG A 74 5.68 10.59 -2.93
CA ARG A 74 6.65 11.37 -2.14
C ARG A 74 6.98 10.77 -0.78
N MET A 75 6.14 9.85 -0.29
CA MET A 75 6.30 9.21 1.01
C MET A 75 7.56 8.34 1.10
N ARG A 76 8.26 8.41 2.23
CA ARG A 76 9.36 7.50 2.58
C ARG A 76 8.84 6.31 3.38
N VAL A 77 9.36 5.13 3.08
CA VAL A 77 9.12 3.90 3.84
C VAL A 77 10.38 3.62 4.63
N ASN A 78 10.34 3.83 5.94
CA ASN A 78 11.41 3.42 6.84
C ASN A 78 11.14 1.97 7.22
N ILE A 79 12.05 1.08 6.83
CA ILE A 79 11.96 -0.37 6.99
C ILE A 79 12.60 -0.77 8.32
#